data_AF-A0A9Q1LYH1-F1
#
_entry.id   AF-A0A9Q1LYH1-F1
#
_cell.length_a   1.000
_cell.length_b   1.000
_cell.length_c   1.000
_cell.angle_alpha   90.00
_cell.angle_beta   90.00
_cell.angle_gamma   90.00
#
_symmetry.space_group_name_H-M   'P 1'
#
loop_
_entity.id
_entity.type
_entity.pdbx_description
1 polymer ?
#
loop_
_entity_poly.entity_id
_entity_poly.type
_entity_poly.pdbx_seq_one_letter_code
_entity_poly.pdbx_strand_id
1 'polypeptide(L)'
;MEKYQRHQGCTKISLNQTLVDQLLKLFSSKGLTPEDLVVLSGAHTIGFAHCKQFVSRLYDYKGTKKPDPYMDPRLFKVLKMSCPQFGGNVDIVAPFDVTTPFSFDNAYYGNLEAKLGLLASDQALSLDPRTKSLWFKIWQRINLSFSRLLLLLWRKWEAVLYCDPNVVSVEVEGRIVSAIGPGFTNQTLTLHVSELCLKVLNMRLFPNEETGKTWDLSVVQKNYEVLLVSQFTLHGILKGNKPDFHVAMPPEKVKPFYASLVEKFQKAYKQDAVKDGVFGAMMKVDLVNDGPVTMHLDSAQLSK
;
A
#
# COMPACT_ATOMS: atom_id res chain seq x y z
N MET A 1 -33.82 32.69 -28.55
CA MET A 1 -34.13 32.71 -27.10
C MET A 1 -34.42 31.29 -26.67
N GLU A 2 -33.38 30.65 -26.14
CA GLU A 2 -33.35 29.27 -25.67
C GLU A 2 -34.33 29.05 -24.51
N LYS A 3 -35.08 27.95 -24.54
CA LYS A 3 -35.70 27.37 -23.35
C LYS A 3 -35.11 26.00 -23.08
N TYR A 4 -34.24 26.00 -22.08
CA TYR A 4 -33.56 24.87 -21.45
C TYR A 4 -34.58 23.86 -20.91
N GLN A 5 -34.76 22.72 -21.58
CA GLN A 5 -35.51 21.58 -21.04
C GLN A 5 -34.60 20.77 -20.11
N ARG A 6 -34.94 20.76 -18.82
CA ARG A 6 -34.31 19.91 -17.81
C ARG A 6 -34.67 18.45 -18.11
N HIS A 7 -33.69 17.63 -18.48
CA HIS A 7 -33.82 16.18 -18.40
C HIS A 7 -33.75 15.74 -16.93
N GLN A 8 -34.91 15.59 -16.30
CA GLN A 8 -35.06 14.73 -15.12
C GLN A 8 -35.26 13.29 -15.59
N GLY A 9 -34.17 12.53 -15.61
CA GLY A 9 -34.20 11.07 -15.73
C GLY A 9 -33.84 10.43 -14.39
N CYS A 10 -34.75 10.49 -13.42
CA CYS A 10 -34.63 9.64 -12.22
C CYS A 10 -34.85 8.19 -12.67
N THR A 11 -33.76 7.45 -12.83
CA THR A 11 -33.82 6.04 -13.25
C THR A 11 -34.34 5.23 -12.06
N LYS A 12 -35.46 4.51 -12.24
CA LYS A 12 -35.97 3.54 -11.26
C LYS A 12 -34.85 2.57 -10.86
N ILE A 13 -34.38 2.67 -9.62
CA ILE A 13 -33.42 1.73 -9.01
C ILE A 13 -34.22 0.48 -8.63
N SER A 14 -33.81 -0.69 -9.14
CA SER A 14 -34.44 -1.97 -8.83
C SER A 14 -34.25 -2.33 -7.36
N LEU A 15 -35.30 -2.85 -6.72
CA LEU A 15 -35.42 -3.13 -5.27
C LEU A 15 -34.46 -4.18 -4.68
N ASN A 16 -33.54 -4.75 -5.46
CA ASN A 16 -32.55 -5.74 -5.01
C ASN A 16 -31.08 -5.31 -5.20
N GLN A 17 -30.81 -4.01 -5.39
CA GLN A 17 -29.44 -3.53 -5.55
C GLN A 17 -28.76 -3.29 -4.21
N THR A 18 -27.59 -3.91 -4.03
CA THR A 18 -26.65 -3.55 -2.97
C THR A 18 -26.09 -2.15 -3.21
N LEU A 19 -25.53 -1.54 -2.16
CA LEU A 19 -24.86 -0.24 -2.29
C LEU A 19 -23.73 -0.28 -3.34
N VAL A 20 -22.98 -1.38 -3.39
CA VAL A 20 -21.89 -1.56 -4.37
C VAL A 20 -22.44 -1.72 -5.78
N ASP A 21 -23.61 -2.35 -5.98
CA ASP A 21 -24.25 -2.38 -7.31
C ASP A 21 -24.57 -0.96 -7.82
N GLN A 22 -25.04 -0.09 -6.93
CA GLN A 22 -25.33 1.29 -7.27
C GLN A 22 -24.06 2.07 -7.62
N LEU A 23 -22.98 1.87 -6.84
CA LEU A 23 -21.68 2.48 -7.10
C LEU A 23 -21.07 2.00 -8.43
N LEU A 24 -21.05 0.69 -8.66
CA LEU A 24 -20.53 0.11 -9.90
C LEU A 24 -21.33 0.57 -11.12
N LYS A 25 -22.67 0.63 -11.01
CA LYS A 25 -23.52 1.14 -12.09
C LYS A 25 -23.26 2.62 -12.36
N LEU A 26 -23.09 3.43 -11.31
CA LEU A 26 -22.78 4.86 -11.43
C LEU A 26 -21.44 5.07 -12.13
N PHE A 27 -20.39 4.36 -11.72
CA PHE A 27 -19.06 4.46 -12.31
C PHE A 27 -19.04 3.95 -13.75
N SER A 28 -19.69 2.80 -14.01
CA SER A 28 -19.83 2.26 -15.35
C SER A 28 -20.57 3.22 -16.30
N SER A 29 -21.58 3.96 -15.83
CA SER A 29 -22.26 5.00 -16.62
C SER A 29 -21.37 6.17 -17.02
N LYS A 30 -20.19 6.30 -16.39
CA LYS A 30 -19.15 7.30 -16.69
C LYS A 30 -17.95 6.71 -17.43
N GLY A 31 -18.03 5.45 -17.86
CA GLY A 31 -16.91 4.75 -18.51
C GLY A 31 -15.80 4.34 -17.54
N LEU A 32 -16.07 4.31 -16.24
CA LEU A 32 -15.11 3.94 -15.20
C LEU A 32 -15.28 2.48 -14.78
N THR A 33 -14.16 1.84 -14.50
CA THR A 33 -14.06 0.44 -14.10
C THR A 33 -14.29 0.24 -12.59
N PRO A 34 -14.48 -1.01 -12.12
CA PRO A 34 -14.47 -1.31 -10.69
C PRO A 34 -13.14 -0.95 -10.00
N GLU A 35 -12.02 -0.96 -10.73
CA GLU A 35 -10.72 -0.53 -10.22
C GLU A 35 -10.71 0.99 -9.98
N ASP A 36 -11.25 1.76 -10.93
CA ASP A 36 -11.39 3.22 -10.79
C ASP A 36 -12.29 3.60 -9.60
N LEU A 37 -13.35 2.82 -9.32
CA LEU A 37 -14.15 3.00 -8.11
C LEU A 37 -13.28 2.93 -6.86
N VAL A 38 -12.47 1.89 -6.73
CA VAL A 38 -11.64 1.70 -5.53
C VAL A 38 -10.56 2.77 -5.43
N VAL A 39 -9.88 3.10 -6.54
CA VAL A 39 -8.81 4.12 -6.57
C VAL A 39 -9.35 5.51 -6.26
N LEU A 40 -10.46 5.91 -6.89
CA LEU A 40 -11.05 7.25 -6.71
C LEU A 40 -11.70 7.40 -5.33
N SER A 41 -12.20 6.33 -4.73
CA SER A 41 -12.61 6.34 -3.33
C SER A 41 -11.45 6.63 -2.37
N GLY A 42 -10.20 6.38 -2.77
CA GLY A 42 -9.02 6.81 -2.02
C GLY A 42 -8.91 8.31 -1.75
N ALA A 43 -9.61 9.16 -2.52
CA ALA A 43 -9.68 10.59 -2.26
C ALA A 43 -10.28 10.92 -0.87
N HIS A 44 -11.02 9.99 -0.26
CA HIS A 44 -11.50 10.08 1.13
C HIS A 44 -10.38 9.92 2.18
N THR A 45 -9.10 9.87 1.79
CA THR A 45 -7.98 10.06 2.73
C THR A 45 -7.94 11.47 3.33
N ILE A 46 -8.59 12.45 2.68
CA ILE A 46 -8.65 13.83 3.16
C ILE A 46 -10.09 14.37 3.13
N GLY A 47 -10.38 15.31 4.02
CA GLY A 47 -11.65 16.02 4.06
C GLY A 47 -12.64 15.42 5.06
N PHE A 48 -13.87 15.92 5.02
CA PHE A 48 -14.85 15.67 6.06
C PHE A 48 -16.25 15.39 5.49
N ALA A 49 -17.02 14.58 6.20
CA ALA A 49 -18.45 14.39 5.94
C ALA A 49 -19.29 15.00 7.05
N HIS A 50 -20.40 15.62 6.68
CA HIS A 50 -21.44 15.99 7.65
C HIS A 50 -22.11 14.75 8.23
N CYS A 51 -22.52 14.82 9.51
CA CYS A 51 -23.22 13.73 10.22
C CYS A 51 -24.35 13.11 9.38
N LYS A 52 -25.12 13.92 8.64
CA LYS A 52 -26.24 13.46 7.79
C LYS A 52 -25.86 12.35 6.79
N GLN A 53 -24.59 12.27 6.39
CA GLN A 53 -24.11 11.28 5.42
C GLN A 53 -23.87 9.89 6.03
N PHE A 54 -23.70 9.79 7.35
CA PHE A 54 -23.36 8.53 8.02
C PHE A 54 -24.16 8.23 9.30
N VAL A 55 -25.02 9.16 9.75
CA VAL A 55 -25.85 8.99 10.97
C VAL A 55 -26.75 7.74 10.91
N SER A 56 -27.19 7.34 9.71
CA SER A 56 -27.93 6.09 9.52
C SER A 56 -27.13 4.88 9.99
N ARG A 57 -25.80 4.87 9.83
CA ARG A 57 -24.93 3.80 10.34
C ARG A 57 -24.87 3.73 11.86
N LEU A 58 -25.16 4.83 12.55
CA LEU A 58 -25.07 4.88 14.02
C LEU A 58 -26.38 4.44 14.70
N TYR A 59 -27.52 4.63 14.04
CA TYR A 59 -28.83 4.46 14.69
C TYR A 59 -29.81 3.55 13.94
N ASP A 60 -29.75 3.50 12.60
CA ASP A 60 -30.71 2.76 11.79
C ASP A 60 -30.07 2.21 10.51
N TYR A 61 -29.10 1.32 10.71
CA TYR A 61 -28.36 0.75 9.59
C TYR A 61 -29.28 -0.14 8.76
N LYS A 62 -29.54 0.25 7.51
CA LYS A 62 -30.42 -0.47 6.57
C LYS A 62 -31.83 -0.77 7.13
N GLY A 63 -32.38 0.13 7.95
CA GLY A 63 -33.73 -0.03 8.50
C GLY A 63 -33.83 -1.02 9.68
N THR A 64 -32.71 -1.47 10.23
CA THR A 64 -32.67 -2.45 11.33
C THR A 64 -32.91 -1.86 12.72
N LYS A 65 -32.95 -0.52 12.84
CA LYS A 65 -32.94 0.22 14.11
C LYS A 65 -31.75 -0.12 15.02
N LYS A 66 -30.67 -0.61 14.41
CA LYS A 66 -29.42 -1.01 15.07
C LYS A 66 -28.24 -0.30 14.37
N PRO A 67 -27.11 -0.13 15.08
CA PRO A 67 -25.89 0.37 14.46
C PRO A 67 -25.33 -0.61 13.43
N ASP A 68 -24.51 -0.11 12.51
CA ASP A 68 -23.82 -0.88 11.51
C ASP A 68 -22.87 -1.91 12.17
N PRO A 69 -23.05 -3.22 11.95
CA PRO A 69 -22.20 -4.25 12.55
C PRO A 69 -20.78 -4.27 11.95
N TYR A 70 -20.54 -3.55 10.86
CA TYR A 70 -19.24 -3.45 10.20
C TYR A 70 -18.48 -2.16 10.55
N MET A 71 -18.85 -1.49 11.64
CA MET A 71 -18.13 -0.35 12.19
C MET A 71 -17.36 -0.74 13.46
N ASP A 72 -16.12 -0.28 13.61
CA ASP A 72 -15.35 -0.47 14.85
C ASP A 72 -16.11 0.15 16.05
N PRO A 73 -16.25 -0.57 17.18
CA PRO A 73 -17.00 -0.10 18.35
C PRO A 73 -16.47 1.21 18.96
N ARG A 74 -15.16 1.48 18.87
CA ARG A 74 -14.55 2.72 19.37
C ARG A 74 -14.90 3.88 18.46
N LEU A 75 -14.80 3.68 17.14
CA LEU A 75 -15.25 4.68 16.17
C LEU A 75 -16.73 4.99 16.35
N PHE A 76 -17.58 3.97 16.48
CA PHE A 76 -19.00 4.12 16.77
C PHE A 76 -19.24 4.99 18.01
N LYS A 77 -18.55 4.70 19.11
CA LYS A 77 -18.70 5.47 20.36
C LYS A 77 -18.33 6.94 20.17
N VAL A 78 -17.24 7.24 19.47
CA VAL A 78 -16.80 8.62 19.19
C VAL A 78 -17.81 9.34 18.30
N LEU A 79 -18.20 8.73 17.17
CA LEU A 79 -19.15 9.33 16.23
C LEU A 79 -20.53 9.56 16.87
N LYS A 80 -20.97 8.66 17.76
CA LYS A 80 -22.25 8.79 18.47
C LYS A 80 -22.27 9.95 19.47
N MET A 81 -21.11 10.31 20.05
CA MET A 81 -20.99 11.49 20.91
C MET A 81 -21.05 12.78 20.08
N SER A 82 -20.41 12.80 18.90
CA SER A 82 -20.36 13.98 18.03
C SER A 82 -21.64 14.19 17.21
N CYS A 83 -22.32 13.10 16.82
CA CYS A 83 -23.50 13.11 15.97
C CYS A 83 -24.69 12.47 16.70
N PRO A 84 -25.32 13.16 17.66
CA PRO A 84 -26.47 12.63 18.39
C PRO A 84 -27.69 12.45 17.47
N GLN A 85 -28.58 11.50 17.82
CA GLN A 85 -29.77 11.17 17.02
C GLN A 85 -30.73 12.36 16.87
N PHE A 86 -30.80 13.23 17.89
CA PHE A 86 -31.66 14.41 17.93
C PHE A 86 -30.90 15.58 18.55
N GLY A 87 -31.21 16.82 18.14
CA GLY A 87 -30.66 18.03 18.75
C GLY A 87 -29.19 18.31 18.47
N GLY A 88 -28.57 17.61 17.50
CA GLY A 88 -27.20 17.85 17.07
C GLY A 88 -27.06 19.04 16.11
N ASN A 89 -25.86 19.61 16.05
CA ASN A 89 -25.53 20.65 15.08
C ASN A 89 -25.24 20.02 13.70
N VAL A 90 -25.95 20.49 12.66
CA VAL A 90 -25.82 20.02 11.27
C VAL A 90 -24.48 20.35 10.62
N ASP A 91 -23.78 21.35 11.17
CA ASP A 91 -22.45 21.78 10.74
C ASP A 91 -21.34 20.90 11.32
N ILE A 92 -21.67 19.96 12.22
CA ILE A 92 -20.70 18.99 12.72
C ILE A 92 -20.31 18.06 11.58
N VAL A 93 -19.00 17.95 11.40
CA VAL A 93 -18.37 17.07 10.44
C VAL A 93 -17.43 16.11 11.14
N ALA A 94 -17.26 14.93 10.56
CA ALA A 94 -16.25 13.96 10.94
C ALA A 94 -15.29 13.75 9.76
N PRO A 95 -13.99 13.54 10.02
CA PRO A 95 -13.03 13.32 8.95
C PRO A 95 -13.27 11.97 8.29
N PHE A 96 -13.12 11.91 6.97
CA PHE A 96 -13.19 10.63 6.24
C PHE A 96 -12.08 9.67 6.67
N ASP A 97 -10.91 10.22 6.98
CA ASP A 97 -9.77 9.50 7.53
C ASP A 97 -9.56 9.85 9.01
N VAL A 98 -9.77 8.87 9.88
CA VAL A 98 -9.62 9.06 11.34
C VAL A 98 -8.18 8.97 11.82
N THR A 99 -7.26 8.51 10.96
CA THR A 99 -5.84 8.27 11.27
C THR A 99 -5.00 9.47 10.85
N THR A 100 -5.18 9.97 9.61
CA THR A 100 -4.41 11.10 9.06
C THR A 100 -5.31 12.13 8.34
N PRO A 101 -6.25 12.78 9.07
CA PRO A 101 -7.34 13.58 8.49
C PRO A 101 -6.91 14.76 7.59
N PHE A 102 -5.64 15.18 7.65
CA PHE A 102 -5.09 16.32 6.93
C PHE A 102 -4.00 15.95 5.93
N SER A 103 -3.71 14.65 5.77
CA SER A 103 -2.67 14.17 4.87
C SER A 103 -3.31 13.42 3.71
N PHE A 104 -2.78 13.62 2.50
CA PHE A 104 -3.14 12.78 1.37
C PHE A 104 -2.21 11.57 1.35
N ASP A 105 -2.63 10.47 1.98
CA ASP A 105 -1.85 9.25 2.08
C ASP A 105 -2.72 8.00 1.83
N ASN A 106 -2.27 6.86 2.30
CA ASN A 106 -2.93 5.58 2.09
C ASN A 106 -3.61 5.03 3.36
N ALA A 107 -3.64 5.81 4.45
CA ALA A 107 -4.27 5.40 5.69
C ALA A 107 -5.76 5.11 5.50
N TYR A 108 -6.43 5.80 4.57
CA TYR A 108 -7.79 5.49 4.12
C TYR A 108 -8.00 3.99 3.88
N TYR A 109 -7.11 3.35 3.11
CA TYR A 109 -7.27 1.95 2.76
C TYR A 109 -7.05 1.02 3.96
N GLY A 110 -6.09 1.34 4.83
CA GLY A 110 -5.86 0.61 6.09
C GLY A 110 -7.01 0.76 7.08
N ASN A 111 -7.64 1.94 7.12
CA ASN A 111 -8.83 2.19 7.92
C ASN A 111 -9.98 1.25 7.53
N LEU A 112 -10.15 0.94 6.24
CA LEU A 112 -11.20 0.01 5.79
C LEU A 112 -11.00 -1.42 6.28
N GLU A 113 -9.75 -1.86 6.44
CA GLU A 113 -9.43 -3.17 7.06
C GLU A 113 -9.80 -3.17 8.54
N ALA A 114 -9.48 -2.09 9.24
CA ALA A 114 -9.76 -1.90 10.66
C ALA A 114 -11.23 -1.57 10.98
N LYS A 115 -12.14 -1.61 9.99
CA LYS A 115 -13.55 -1.21 10.11
C LYS A 115 -13.76 0.25 10.54
N LEU A 116 -12.82 1.11 10.15
CA LEU A 116 -12.78 2.53 10.46
C LEU A 116 -13.30 3.42 9.32
N GLY A 117 -13.83 2.85 8.23
CA GLY A 117 -14.42 3.66 7.15
C GLY A 117 -15.62 4.46 7.66
N LEU A 118 -15.66 5.77 7.39
CA LEU A 118 -16.72 6.67 7.88
C LEU A 118 -18.05 6.44 7.15
N LEU A 119 -18.03 6.43 5.81
CA LEU A 119 -19.24 6.19 5.02
C LEU A 119 -19.51 4.70 4.83
N ALA A 120 -20.79 4.37 4.63
CA ALA A 120 -21.19 3.00 4.31
C ALA A 120 -20.63 2.56 2.95
N SER A 121 -20.49 3.51 2.02
CA SER A 121 -19.88 3.29 0.70
C SER A 121 -18.42 2.88 0.81
N ASP A 122 -17.67 3.51 1.72
CA ASP A 122 -16.24 3.24 1.91
C ASP A 122 -16.04 1.85 2.49
N GLN A 123 -16.74 1.56 3.61
CA GLN A 123 -16.64 0.26 4.27
C GLN A 123 -17.14 -0.88 3.38
N ALA A 124 -18.07 -0.63 2.46
CA ALA A 124 -18.57 -1.64 1.53
C ALA A 124 -17.49 -2.12 0.53
N LEU A 125 -16.47 -1.30 0.22
CA LEU A 125 -15.40 -1.68 -0.71
C LEU A 125 -14.59 -2.88 -0.22
N SER A 126 -14.32 -2.96 1.09
CA SER A 126 -13.58 -4.07 1.70
C SER A 126 -14.46 -5.30 2.01
N LEU A 127 -15.79 -5.17 1.87
CA LEU A 127 -16.76 -6.23 2.17
C LEU A 127 -17.29 -6.93 0.92
N ASP A 128 -17.51 -6.20 -0.17
CA ASP A 128 -18.07 -6.78 -1.41
C ASP A 128 -17.01 -7.60 -2.17
N PRO A 129 -17.29 -8.86 -2.55
CA PRO A 129 -16.30 -9.72 -3.21
C PRO A 129 -15.67 -9.14 -4.48
N ARG A 130 -16.41 -8.32 -5.23
CA ARG A 130 -15.97 -7.75 -6.51
C ARG A 130 -14.93 -6.65 -6.32
N THR A 131 -15.08 -5.85 -5.28
CA THR A 131 -14.17 -4.75 -4.96
C THR A 131 -13.11 -5.16 -3.95
N LYS A 132 -13.37 -6.15 -3.10
CA LYS A 132 -12.44 -6.58 -2.04
C LYS A 132 -11.09 -7.03 -2.58
N SER A 133 -11.07 -7.81 -3.66
CA SER A 133 -9.81 -8.24 -4.28
C SER A 133 -9.03 -7.08 -4.89
N LEU A 134 -9.72 -6.10 -5.48
CA LEU A 134 -9.11 -4.89 -6.06
C LEU A 134 -8.59 -3.96 -4.95
N TRP A 135 -9.40 -3.71 -3.92
CA TRP A 135 -9.03 -2.97 -2.71
C TRP A 135 -7.77 -3.55 -2.07
N PHE A 136 -7.72 -4.86 -1.87
CA PHE A 136 -6.56 -5.50 -1.26
C PHE A 136 -5.31 -5.33 -2.13
N LYS A 137 -5.42 -5.54 -3.45
CA LYS A 137 -4.31 -5.31 -4.40
C LYS A 137 -3.83 -3.85 -4.41
N ILE A 138 -4.75 -2.90 -4.47
CA ILE A 138 -4.45 -1.46 -4.49
C ILE A 138 -3.81 -1.05 -3.17
N TRP A 139 -4.38 -1.46 -2.04
CA TRP A 139 -3.84 -1.17 -0.73
C TRP A 139 -2.42 -1.71 -0.57
N GLN A 140 -2.18 -2.97 -0.95
CA GLN A 140 -0.84 -3.55 -0.95
C GLN A 140 0.13 -2.76 -1.85
N ARG A 141 -0.26 -2.45 -3.09
CA ARG A 141 0.58 -1.68 -4.03
C ARG A 141 0.89 -0.29 -3.52
N ILE A 142 -0.12 0.44 -3.03
CA ILE A 142 0.05 1.79 -2.50
C ILE A 142 0.85 1.76 -1.21
N ASN A 143 0.65 0.77 -0.32
CA ASN A 143 1.46 0.64 0.88
C ASN A 143 2.92 0.34 0.55
N LEU A 144 3.18 -0.51 -0.45
CA LEU A 144 4.53 -0.68 -1.01
C LEU A 144 5.07 0.65 -1.58
N SER A 145 4.26 1.45 -2.27
CA SER A 145 4.64 2.77 -2.80
C SER A 145 4.82 3.86 -1.73
N PHE A 146 4.06 3.84 -0.63
CA PHE A 146 4.14 4.80 0.47
C PHE A 146 5.22 4.42 1.46
N SER A 147 5.44 3.13 1.74
CA SER A 147 6.68 2.68 2.38
C SER A 147 7.86 3.17 1.54
N ARG A 148 7.82 3.02 0.20
CA ARG A 148 8.79 3.63 -0.72
C ARG A 148 8.87 5.15 -0.62
N LEU A 149 7.77 5.90 -0.40
CA LEU A 149 7.76 7.37 -0.29
C LEU A 149 8.27 7.88 1.07
N LEU A 150 7.88 7.24 2.17
CA LEU A 150 8.35 7.53 3.52
C LEU A 150 9.85 7.23 3.65
N LEU A 151 10.34 6.17 3.00
CA LEU A 151 11.76 5.85 2.82
C LEU A 151 12.54 6.94 2.07
N LEU A 152 11.90 7.70 1.18
CA LEU A 152 12.55 8.78 0.43
C LEU A 152 12.58 10.10 1.18
N LEU A 153 11.59 10.31 2.06
CA LEU A 153 11.44 11.52 2.86
C LEU A 153 12.17 11.43 4.21
N TRP A 154 12.40 10.22 4.72
CA TRP A 154 13.29 10.00 5.86
C TRP A 154 14.73 9.76 5.43
N ARG A 155 15.57 10.60 6.01
CA ARG A 155 16.98 10.82 5.72
C ARG A 155 17.82 9.69 6.32
N LYS A 156 17.82 8.49 5.73
CA LYS A 156 18.81 7.43 6.05
C LYS A 156 18.75 6.24 5.08
N TRP A 157 19.90 5.66 4.82
CA TRP A 157 20.10 4.61 3.84
C TRP A 157 19.55 3.27 4.35
N GLU A 158 18.32 2.95 3.96
CA GLU A 158 17.57 1.76 4.37
C GLU A 158 17.52 0.69 3.26
N ALA A 159 17.74 -0.57 3.65
CA ALA A 159 17.42 -1.74 2.85
C ALA A 159 16.05 -2.27 3.28
N VAL A 160 15.13 -2.43 2.32
CA VAL A 160 13.84 -3.08 2.57
C VAL A 160 13.85 -4.47 1.97
N LEU A 161 13.53 -5.44 2.83
CA LEU A 161 13.49 -6.85 2.47
C LEU A 161 12.06 -7.34 2.46
N TYR A 162 11.72 -8.00 1.36
CA TYR A 162 10.43 -8.66 1.19
C TYR A 162 10.59 -10.16 1.22
N CYS A 163 9.75 -10.81 2.03
CA CYS A 163 9.75 -12.25 2.25
C CYS A 163 8.68 -12.98 1.43
N ASP A 164 9.07 -13.70 0.37
CA ASP A 164 8.12 -14.39 -0.51
C ASP A 164 8.46 -15.89 -0.68
N PRO A 165 7.55 -16.81 -0.31
CA PRO A 165 7.71 -18.24 -0.59
C PRO A 165 7.40 -18.62 -2.05
N ASN A 166 6.91 -17.70 -2.88
CA ASN A 166 6.55 -17.91 -4.28
C ASN A 166 7.52 -17.19 -5.24
N VAL A 167 7.23 -17.23 -6.55
CA VAL A 167 8.07 -16.63 -7.59
C VAL A 167 7.95 -15.10 -7.57
N VAL A 168 9.08 -14.41 -7.50
CA VAL A 168 9.17 -12.96 -7.69
C VAL A 168 9.74 -12.65 -9.07
N SER A 169 9.13 -11.73 -9.81
CA SER A 169 9.60 -11.37 -11.16
C SER A 169 9.70 -9.86 -11.37
N VAL A 170 10.62 -9.48 -12.26
CA VAL A 170 10.88 -8.12 -12.68
C VAL A 170 10.60 -8.01 -14.18
N GLU A 171 9.73 -7.08 -14.54
CA GLU A 171 9.35 -6.78 -15.91
C GLU A 171 9.88 -5.40 -16.32
N VAL A 172 10.46 -5.32 -17.52
CA VAL A 172 10.87 -4.06 -18.19
C VAL A 172 10.27 -4.08 -19.59
N GLU A 173 9.51 -3.05 -19.94
CA GLU A 173 8.91 -2.89 -21.28
C GLU A 173 8.11 -4.12 -21.78
N GLY A 174 7.33 -4.77 -20.90
CA GLY A 174 6.53 -5.94 -21.29
C GLY A 174 7.30 -7.27 -21.29
N ARG A 175 8.58 -7.29 -20.92
CA ARG A 175 9.42 -8.49 -20.89
C ARG A 175 9.93 -8.77 -19.48
N ILE A 176 9.84 -10.02 -19.04
CA ILE A 176 10.45 -10.46 -17.77
C ILE A 176 11.97 -10.46 -17.95
N VAL A 177 12.65 -9.57 -17.24
CA VAL A 177 14.12 -9.43 -17.25
C VAL A 177 14.78 -10.28 -16.17
N SER A 178 14.03 -10.63 -15.12
CA SER A 178 14.55 -11.42 -14.00
C SER A 178 13.41 -12.10 -13.26
N ALA A 179 13.63 -13.31 -12.79
CA ALA A 179 12.70 -14.02 -11.91
C ALA A 179 13.49 -14.88 -10.92
N ILE A 180 13.01 -14.94 -9.68
CA ILE A 180 13.50 -15.83 -8.64
C ILE A 180 12.35 -16.70 -8.13
N GLY A 181 12.66 -17.92 -7.69
CA GLY A 181 11.76 -18.77 -6.91
C GLY A 181 11.58 -18.27 -5.46
N PRO A 182 11.27 -19.16 -4.50
CA PRO A 182 11.16 -18.79 -3.08
C PRO A 182 12.43 -18.06 -2.62
N GLY A 183 12.28 -16.88 -2.00
CA GLY A 183 13.41 -16.00 -1.80
C GLY A 183 13.07 -14.59 -1.30
N PHE A 184 14.06 -13.70 -1.33
CA PHE A 184 13.93 -12.31 -0.88
C PHE A 184 14.31 -11.31 -1.94
N THR A 185 13.62 -10.16 -1.97
CA THR A 185 14.09 -8.99 -2.73
C THR A 185 14.72 -7.97 -1.81
N ASN A 186 15.81 -7.33 -2.26
CA ASN A 186 16.49 -6.28 -1.51
C ASN A 186 16.72 -5.05 -2.40
N GLN A 187 16.31 -3.89 -1.92
CA GLN A 187 16.58 -2.60 -2.56
C GLN A 187 17.59 -1.84 -1.69
N THR A 188 18.85 -1.73 -2.12
CA THR A 188 19.88 -1.03 -1.33
C THR A 188 20.77 -0.13 -2.17
N LEU A 189 21.14 1.01 -1.56
CA LEU A 189 22.36 1.77 -1.82
C LEU A 189 23.04 2.13 -0.47
N THR A 190 24.16 1.53 -0.04
CA THR A 190 24.93 2.00 1.15
C THR A 190 26.47 1.85 1.05
N LEU A 191 27.24 2.77 1.64
CA LEU A 191 28.73 2.70 1.67
C LEU A 191 29.30 1.47 2.44
N HIS A 192 28.52 0.80 3.28
CA HIS A 192 28.93 -0.37 4.09
C HIS A 192 28.39 -1.69 3.52
N VAL A 193 28.68 -1.93 2.25
CA VAL A 193 28.09 -3.04 1.50
C VAL A 193 28.35 -4.43 2.10
N SER A 194 29.57 -4.65 2.63
CA SER A 194 29.99 -6.00 3.04
C SER A 194 29.30 -6.49 4.31
N GLU A 195 29.16 -5.61 5.32
CA GLU A 195 28.45 -5.93 6.58
C GLU A 195 26.95 -6.13 6.33
N LEU A 196 26.35 -5.29 5.48
CA LEU A 196 24.97 -5.43 5.09
C LEU A 196 24.73 -6.75 4.33
N CYS A 197 25.61 -7.10 3.39
CA CYS A 197 25.51 -8.34 2.62
C CYS A 197 25.44 -9.56 3.55
N LEU A 198 26.37 -9.66 4.51
CA LEU A 198 26.39 -10.76 5.47
C LEU A 198 25.17 -10.74 6.39
N LYS A 199 24.74 -9.55 6.85
CA LYS A 199 23.53 -9.42 7.65
C LYS A 199 22.33 -9.96 6.88
N VAL A 200 22.14 -9.50 5.64
CA VAL A 200 21.01 -9.88 4.79
C VAL A 200 20.94 -11.40 4.58
N LEU A 201 22.07 -12.01 4.23
CA LEU A 201 22.15 -13.45 3.96
C LEU A 201 21.90 -14.31 5.22
N ASN A 202 22.18 -13.78 6.41
CA ASN A 202 22.11 -14.54 7.66
C ASN A 202 20.90 -14.22 8.55
N MET A 203 20.02 -13.29 8.16
CA MET A 203 18.80 -13.04 8.94
C MET A 203 17.87 -14.26 8.92
N ARG A 204 17.32 -14.56 10.09
CA ARG A 204 16.40 -15.68 10.32
C ARG A 204 14.97 -15.25 10.07
N LEU A 205 14.60 -15.19 8.79
CA LEU A 205 13.31 -14.69 8.34
C LEU A 205 12.33 -15.79 7.91
N PHE A 206 12.78 -17.05 7.88
CA PHE A 206 11.96 -18.18 7.46
C PHE A 206 11.60 -19.10 8.63
N PRO A 207 10.41 -19.73 8.58
CA PRO A 207 10.02 -20.70 9.57
C PRO A 207 10.82 -22.00 9.43
N ASN A 208 11.02 -22.64 10.57
CA ASN A 208 11.55 -23.98 10.68
C ASN A 208 10.41 -24.95 10.98
N GLU A 209 10.05 -25.75 9.99
CA GLU A 209 8.94 -26.71 10.09
C GLU A 209 9.25 -27.87 11.06
N GLU A 210 10.53 -28.21 11.24
CA GLU A 210 10.96 -29.28 12.14
C GLU A 210 10.86 -28.86 13.61
N THR A 211 11.17 -27.59 13.91
CA THR A 211 11.14 -27.06 15.29
C THR A 211 9.88 -26.26 15.62
N GLY A 212 9.06 -25.95 14.62
CA GLY A 212 7.85 -25.12 14.75
C GLY A 212 8.13 -23.62 14.98
N LYS A 213 9.38 -23.17 14.93
CA LYS A 213 9.75 -21.76 15.13
C LYS A 213 9.45 -20.93 13.89
N THR A 214 8.80 -19.79 14.04
CA THR A 214 8.41 -18.90 12.94
C THR A 214 9.56 -18.08 12.35
N TRP A 215 10.60 -17.78 13.15
CA TRP A 215 11.74 -16.93 12.77
C TRP A 215 13.07 -17.62 13.10
N ASP A 216 13.53 -18.53 12.24
CA ASP A 216 14.61 -19.45 12.65
C ASP A 216 15.64 -19.75 11.54
N LEU A 217 15.23 -19.74 10.27
CA LEU A 217 16.10 -20.08 9.16
C LEU A 217 16.38 -18.88 8.26
N SER A 218 17.61 -18.81 7.73
CA SER A 218 18.01 -17.80 6.75
C SER A 218 17.83 -18.26 5.31
N VAL A 219 17.98 -17.32 4.36
CA VAL A 219 17.93 -17.60 2.91
C VAL A 219 19.00 -18.61 2.50
N VAL A 220 20.18 -18.53 3.14
CA VAL A 220 21.28 -19.48 2.93
C VAL A 220 20.89 -20.87 3.42
N GLN A 221 20.31 -20.97 4.63
CA GLN A 221 19.91 -22.26 5.22
C GLN A 221 18.77 -22.93 4.46
N LYS A 222 17.86 -22.15 3.88
CA LYS A 222 16.76 -22.64 3.03
C LYS A 222 17.19 -22.90 1.57
N ASN A 223 18.40 -22.51 1.19
CA ASN A 223 18.89 -22.58 -0.19
C ASN A 223 17.97 -21.83 -1.19
N TYR A 224 17.53 -20.64 -0.79
CA TYR A 224 16.61 -19.78 -1.54
C TYR A 224 17.34 -18.70 -2.35
N GLU A 225 16.63 -18.02 -3.24
CA GLU A 225 17.23 -17.02 -4.13
C GLU A 225 17.09 -15.58 -3.57
N VAL A 226 17.96 -14.69 -4.06
CA VAL A 226 17.96 -13.26 -3.69
C VAL A 226 17.87 -12.42 -4.95
N LEU A 227 16.90 -11.51 -5.01
CA LEU A 227 16.71 -10.57 -6.11
C LEU A 227 17.01 -9.14 -5.66
N LEU A 228 18.13 -8.59 -6.11
CA LEU A 228 18.53 -7.22 -5.82
C LEU A 228 17.89 -6.27 -6.82
N VAL A 229 17.01 -5.37 -6.37
CA VAL A 229 16.35 -4.39 -7.27
C VAL A 229 16.68 -3.00 -6.78
N SER A 230 17.37 -2.19 -7.58
CA SER A 230 17.61 -0.79 -7.21
C SER A 230 16.28 -0.03 -7.10
N GLN A 231 16.06 0.70 -6.00
CA GLN A 231 14.92 1.61 -5.88
C GLN A 231 15.19 2.85 -6.75
N PHE A 232 14.28 3.13 -7.69
CA PHE A 232 14.44 4.21 -8.68
C PHE A 232 14.12 5.61 -8.20
N THR A 233 13.46 5.73 -7.07
CA THR A 233 12.99 7.02 -6.64
C THR A 233 14.17 7.80 -6.10
N LEU A 234 14.58 8.83 -6.84
CA LEU A 234 15.63 9.74 -6.43
C LEU A 234 15.24 10.40 -5.11
N HIS A 235 16.17 10.45 -4.16
CA HIS A 235 16.02 11.29 -2.98
C HIS A 235 15.92 12.75 -3.43
N GLY A 236 14.72 13.33 -3.28
CA GLY A 236 14.39 14.68 -3.69
C GLY A 236 13.91 15.49 -2.50
N ILE A 237 14.49 16.66 -2.30
CA ILE A 237 14.02 17.67 -1.34
C ILE A 237 13.17 18.67 -2.12
N LEU A 238 12.10 19.17 -1.52
CA LEU A 238 11.36 20.30 -2.10
C LEU A 238 12.08 21.61 -1.78
N LYS A 239 12.54 22.32 -2.81
CA LYS A 239 12.98 23.72 -2.70
C LYS A 239 11.83 24.62 -3.12
N GLY A 240 10.97 24.97 -2.16
CA GLY A 240 9.66 25.55 -2.45
C GLY A 240 8.74 24.48 -3.04
N ASN A 241 8.14 24.73 -4.20
CA ASN A 241 7.30 23.74 -4.91
C ASN A 241 8.06 22.91 -5.95
N LYS A 242 9.39 23.11 -6.07
CA LYS A 242 10.22 22.42 -7.06
C LYS A 242 10.98 21.24 -6.42
N PRO A 243 10.93 20.05 -7.00
CA PRO A 243 11.78 18.95 -6.56
C PRO A 243 13.24 19.22 -6.90
N ASP A 244 14.10 19.02 -5.92
CA ASP A 244 15.54 19.22 -5.97
C ASP A 244 16.25 17.92 -5.56
N PHE A 245 17.11 17.40 -6.43
CA PHE A 245 17.76 16.09 -6.27
C PHE A 245 19.27 16.19 -6.00
N HIS A 246 19.79 17.36 -5.62
CA HIS A 246 21.24 17.60 -5.43
C HIS A 246 21.89 16.70 -4.37
N VAL A 247 21.08 16.15 -3.46
CA VAL A 247 21.50 15.24 -2.39
C VAL A 247 21.56 13.78 -2.82
N ALA A 248 21.02 13.43 -4.00
CA ALA A 248 21.11 12.08 -4.54
C ALA A 248 22.50 11.80 -5.11
N MET A 249 22.92 10.52 -5.08
CA MET A 249 24.17 10.11 -5.73
C MET A 249 24.06 10.31 -7.26
N PRO A 250 25.07 10.92 -7.91
CA PRO A 250 25.04 11.11 -9.36
C PRO A 250 24.93 9.78 -10.14
N PRO A 251 24.20 9.75 -11.29
CA PRO A 251 24.04 8.58 -12.15
C PRO A 251 25.34 7.85 -12.51
N GLU A 252 26.44 8.60 -12.67
CA GLU A 252 27.75 8.09 -13.08
C GLU A 252 28.42 7.27 -11.96
N LYS A 253 28.12 7.60 -10.69
CA LYS A 253 28.68 6.92 -9.51
C LYS A 253 27.80 5.77 -9.02
N VAL A 254 26.49 5.90 -9.19
CA VAL A 254 25.51 4.94 -8.64
C VAL A 254 25.51 3.59 -9.38
N LYS A 255 25.69 3.60 -10.71
CA LYS A 255 25.75 2.38 -11.53
C LYS A 255 26.92 1.46 -11.16
N PRO A 256 28.19 1.95 -11.12
CA PRO A 256 29.31 1.10 -10.69
C PRO A 256 29.20 0.69 -9.22
N PHE A 257 28.62 1.56 -8.38
CA PHE A 257 28.35 1.21 -6.98
C PHE A 257 27.35 0.04 -6.86
N TYR A 258 26.23 0.09 -7.59
CA TYR A 258 25.22 -0.98 -7.57
C TYR A 258 25.77 -2.29 -8.15
N ALA A 259 26.55 -2.22 -9.24
CA ALA A 259 27.22 -3.40 -9.78
C ALA A 259 28.15 -4.06 -8.74
N SER A 260 28.92 -3.27 -7.98
CA SER A 260 29.77 -3.78 -6.90
C SER A 260 28.97 -4.41 -5.76
N LEU A 261 27.76 -3.91 -5.48
CA LEU A 261 26.84 -4.49 -4.51
C LEU A 261 26.39 -5.89 -4.95
N VAL A 262 25.92 -6.02 -6.20
CA VAL A 262 25.48 -7.32 -6.75
C VAL A 262 26.62 -8.34 -6.72
N GLU A 263 27.82 -7.93 -7.14
CA GLU A 263 29.01 -8.78 -7.15
C GLU A 263 29.36 -9.30 -5.74
N LYS A 264 29.23 -8.45 -4.71
CA LYS A 264 29.49 -8.84 -3.31
C LYS A 264 28.50 -9.88 -2.81
N PHE A 265 27.21 -9.72 -3.13
CA PHE A 265 26.19 -10.73 -2.80
C PHE A 265 26.46 -12.05 -3.50
N GLN A 266 26.79 -12.01 -4.80
CA GLN A 266 27.13 -13.20 -5.59
C GLN A 266 28.35 -13.93 -5.01
N LYS A 267 29.38 -13.20 -4.57
CA LYS A 267 30.57 -13.78 -3.92
C LYS A 267 30.31 -14.34 -2.53
N ALA A 268 29.44 -13.69 -1.76
CA ALA A 268 29.15 -14.09 -0.38
C ALA A 268 28.15 -15.25 -0.27
N TYR A 269 27.43 -15.57 -1.35
CA TYR A 269 26.42 -16.63 -1.35
C TYR A 269 26.60 -17.65 -2.48
N LYS A 270 25.87 -17.49 -3.59
CA LYS A 270 26.00 -18.27 -4.81
C LYS A 270 25.72 -17.36 -5.99
N GLN A 271 26.54 -17.46 -7.03
CA GLN A 271 26.45 -16.55 -8.18
C GLN A 271 25.12 -16.69 -8.93
N ASP A 272 24.61 -17.90 -9.04
CA ASP A 272 23.36 -18.24 -9.73
C ASP A 272 22.12 -17.91 -8.89
N ALA A 273 22.20 -17.97 -7.56
CA ALA A 273 21.09 -17.68 -6.65
C ALA A 273 20.86 -16.18 -6.41
N VAL A 274 21.79 -15.31 -6.82
CA VAL A 274 21.66 -13.85 -6.70
C VAL A 274 21.37 -13.25 -8.06
N LYS A 275 20.14 -12.78 -8.24
CA LYS A 275 19.67 -12.08 -9.43
C LYS A 275 19.57 -10.58 -9.18
N ASP A 276 19.55 -9.81 -10.26
CA ASP A 276 19.31 -8.37 -10.22
C ASP A 276 18.25 -7.93 -11.25
N GLY A 277 17.92 -6.65 -11.23
CA GLY A 277 17.11 -5.99 -12.26
C GLY A 277 17.96 -5.13 -13.21
N VAL A 278 17.32 -4.43 -14.13
CA VAL A 278 18.03 -3.51 -15.04
C VAL A 278 18.20 -2.14 -14.36
N PHE A 279 19.43 -1.84 -13.94
CA PHE A 279 19.75 -0.54 -13.35
C PHE A 279 19.42 0.61 -14.32
N GLY A 280 18.63 1.58 -13.84
CA GLY A 280 18.17 2.75 -14.59
C GLY A 280 16.83 2.59 -15.31
N ALA A 281 16.28 1.38 -15.43
CA ALA A 281 15.06 1.12 -16.19
C ALA A 281 13.78 1.28 -15.37
N MET A 282 12.66 1.64 -16.01
CA MET A 282 11.36 1.52 -15.36
C MET A 282 11.01 0.04 -15.17
N MET A 283 11.11 -0.45 -13.93
CA MET A 283 10.85 -1.84 -13.57
C MET A 283 9.51 -2.00 -12.86
N LYS A 284 8.69 -2.94 -13.34
CA LYS A 284 7.51 -3.41 -12.62
C LYS A 284 7.90 -4.70 -11.89
N VAL A 285 7.78 -4.66 -10.56
CA VAL A 285 8.07 -5.82 -9.70
C VAL A 285 6.73 -6.41 -9.27
N ASP A 286 6.42 -7.60 -9.75
CA ASP A 286 5.26 -8.36 -9.26
C ASP A 286 5.74 -9.24 -8.10
N LEU A 287 5.27 -8.88 -6.90
CA LEU A 287 5.53 -9.54 -5.62
C LEU A 287 4.20 -10.08 -5.09
N VAL A 288 4.13 -11.37 -4.78
CA VAL A 288 2.94 -12.01 -4.21
C VAL A 288 3.19 -12.18 -2.73
N ASN A 289 3.06 -11.08 -1.98
CA ASN A 289 3.43 -11.06 -0.57
C ASN A 289 2.54 -12.01 0.25
N ASP A 290 3.08 -13.19 0.58
CA ASP A 290 2.42 -14.25 1.36
C ASP A 290 2.83 -14.20 2.84
N GLY A 291 2.96 -12.98 3.39
CA GLY A 291 3.31 -12.74 4.78
C GLY A 291 3.12 -11.27 5.22
N PRO A 292 2.79 -10.99 6.49
CA PRO A 292 2.48 -9.62 6.95
C PRO A 292 3.74 -8.79 7.28
N VAL A 293 4.94 -9.25 6.92
CA VAL A 293 6.19 -8.72 7.51
C VAL A 293 7.06 -8.02 6.48
N THR A 294 7.42 -6.78 6.80
CA THR A 294 8.42 -5.97 6.09
C THR A 294 9.54 -5.65 7.08
N MET A 295 10.79 -5.96 6.71
CA MET A 295 11.96 -5.67 7.55
C MET A 295 12.72 -4.47 7.00
N HIS A 296 12.93 -3.48 7.86
CA HIS A 296 13.75 -2.31 7.57
C HIS A 296 15.14 -2.49 8.18
N LEU A 297 16.18 -2.41 7.36
CA LEU A 297 17.58 -2.43 7.81
C LEU A 297 18.22 -1.07 7.56
N ASP A 298 18.59 -0.37 8.63
CA ASP A 298 19.35 0.87 8.57
C ASP A 298 20.84 0.57 8.80
N SER A 299 21.68 0.91 7.81
CA SER A 299 23.13 0.72 7.89
C SER A 299 23.80 1.42 9.08
N ALA A 300 23.24 2.53 9.56
CA ALA A 300 23.77 3.24 10.72
C ALA A 300 23.45 2.56 12.07
N GLN A 301 22.57 1.54 12.07
CA GLN A 301 22.27 0.72 13.25
C GLN A 301 23.13 -0.55 13.30
N LEU A 302 23.92 -0.83 12.26
CA LEU A 302 24.80 -2.00 12.19
C LEU A 302 26.13 -1.81 12.96
N SER A 303 26.49 -0.58 13.34
CA SER A 303 27.75 -0.24 14.00
C SER A 303 27.67 -0.20 15.54
N LYS A 304 26.82 -1.02 16.16
CA LYS A 304 26.78 -1.18 17.63
C LYS A 304 27.12 -2.60 18.04
#